data_AF-A0A6L6BVZ2-F1
#
_entry.id   AF-A0A6L6BVZ2-F1
#
_cell.length_a   1.000
_cell.length_b   1.000
_cell.length_c   1.000
_cell.angle_alpha   90.00
_cell.angle_beta   90.00
_cell.angle_gamma   90.00
#
_symmetry.space_group_name_H-M   'P 1'
#
loop_
_entity.id
_entity.type
_entity.pdbx_description
1 polymer ?
#
loop_
_entity_poly.entity_id
_entity_poly.type
_entity_poly.pdbx_seq_one_letter_code
_entity_poly.pdbx_strand_id
1 'polypeptide(L)' 'EEGEALETAKALAAEITANAPLAVRESRKIVLEATDQPDEIGWKLSGDGIVKMFGTEDFAEGLNAFIEKRPPEWKGR' A
#
# COMPACT_ATOMS: atom_id res chain seq x y z
N GLU A 1 24.06 -25.27 -3.51
CA GLU A 1 23.71 -24.57 -2.27
C GLU A 1 22.21 -24.69 -2.07
N GLU A 2 21.75 -24.77 -0.82
CA GLU A 2 20.32 -24.58 -0.53
C GLU A 2 20.00 -23.09 -0.74
N GLY A 3 18.98 -22.79 -1.56
CA GLY A 3 18.63 -21.41 -1.90
C GLY A 3 17.74 -20.75 -0.85
N GLU A 4 17.97 -19.47 -0.58
CA GLU A 4 17.22 -18.68 0.41
C GLU A 4 15.90 -18.09 -0.12
N ALA A 5 15.57 -18.33 -1.39
CA ALA A 5 14.48 -17.64 -2.10
C ALA A 5 13.13 -17.71 -1.38
N LEU A 6 12.79 -18.84 -0.75
CA LEU A 6 11.53 -18.98 -0.01
C LEU A 6 11.49 -18.10 1.24
N GLU A 7 12.58 -18.07 2.00
CA GLU A 7 12.66 -17.28 3.23
C GLU A 7 12.69 -15.78 2.91
N THR A 8 13.41 -15.39 1.86
CA THR A 8 13.37 -14.01 1.34
C THR A 8 11.97 -13.61 0.88
N ALA A 9 11.26 -14.48 0.15
CA ALA A 9 9.90 -14.20 -0.32
C ALA A 9 8.91 -14.01 0.85
N LYS A 10 9.04 -14.83 1.90
CA LYS A 10 8.22 -14.68 3.13
C LYS A 10 8.53 -13.39 3.88
N ALA A 11 9.81 -13.01 3.98
CA ALA A 11 10.19 -11.76 4.62
C ALA A 11 9.58 -10.54 3.90
N LEU A 12 9.67 -10.52 2.56
CA LEU A 12 9.03 -9.49 1.75
C LEU A 12 7.50 -9.49 1.91
N ALA A 13 6.88 -10.66 1.94
CA ALA A 13 5.44 -10.77 2.17
C ALA A 13 5.04 -10.19 3.54
N ALA A 14 5.83 -10.46 4.59
CA ALA A 14 5.60 -9.91 5.91
C ALA A 14 5.65 -8.38 5.91
N GLU A 15 6.67 -7.79 5.28
CA GLU A 15 6.79 -6.32 5.13
C GLU A 15 5.58 -5.73 4.41
N ILE A 16 5.14 -6.33 3.31
CA ILE A 16 3.97 -5.86 2.55
C ILE A 16 2.71 -5.93 3.42
N THR A 17 2.48 -7.07 4.09
CA THR A 17 1.26 -7.30 4.90
C THR A 17 1.21 -6.50 6.20
N ALA A 18 2.31 -5.86 6.60
CA ALA A 18 2.33 -4.92 7.72
C ALA A 18 1.71 -3.54 7.39
N ASN A 19 1.36 -3.29 6.12
CA ASN A 19 0.77 -2.03 5.65
C ASN A 19 -0.74 -2.13 5.42
N ALA A 20 -1.41 -0.98 5.29
CA ALA A 20 -2.85 -0.88 5.01
C ALA A 20 -3.23 -1.66 3.72
N PRO A 21 -4.05 -2.72 3.78
CA PRO A 21 -4.30 -3.61 2.65
C PRO A 21 -4.88 -2.90 1.41
N LEU A 22 -5.78 -1.94 1.60
CA LEU A 22 -6.39 -1.21 0.49
C LEU A 22 -5.39 -0.27 -0.19
N ALA A 23 -4.53 0.40 0.57
CA ALA A 23 -3.50 1.28 0.03
C ALA A 23 -2.47 0.49 -0.80
N VAL A 24 -1.97 -0.64 -0.27
CA VAL A 24 -1.03 -1.52 -1.01
C VAL A 24 -1.64 -1.97 -2.35
N ARG A 25 -2.91 -2.39 -2.34
CA ARG A 25 -3.60 -2.84 -3.56
C ARG A 25 -3.76 -1.72 -4.57
N GLU A 26 -4.20 -0.54 -4.14
CA GLU A 26 -4.40 0.61 -5.02
C GLU A 26 -3.06 1.11 -5.59
N SER A 27 -2.02 1.23 -4.76
CA SER A 27 -0.68 1.60 -5.22
C SER A 27 -0.14 0.62 -6.25
N ARG A 28 -0.27 -0.70 -6.02
CA ARG A 28 0.16 -1.72 -6.99
C ARG A 28 -0.63 -1.61 -8.31
N LYS A 29 -1.93 -1.37 -8.24
CA LYS A 29 -2.78 -1.17 -9.42
C LYS A 29 -2.30 0.04 -10.23
N ILE A 30 -2.06 1.17 -9.57
CA ILE A 30 -1.59 2.41 -10.21
C ILE A 30 -0.25 2.17 -10.91
N VAL A 31 0.71 1.52 -10.24
CA VAL A 31 2.02 1.21 -10.86
C VAL A 31 1.85 0.41 -12.15
N LEU A 32 1.01 -0.63 -12.13
CA LEU A 32 0.76 -1.46 -13.32
C LEU A 32 0.06 -0.69 -14.44
N GLU A 33 -0.91 0.16 -14.11
CA GLU A 33 -1.69 0.94 -15.10
C GLU A 33 -0.90 2.14 -15.67
N ALA A 34 0.00 2.72 -14.87
CA ALA A 34 0.84 3.84 -15.28
C ALA A 34 2.12 3.38 -16.01
N THR A 35 2.47 2.10 -15.96
CA THR A 35 3.62 1.56 -16.69
C THR A 35 3.45 1.82 -18.18
N ASP A 36 4.49 2.36 -18.81
CA ASP A 36 4.52 2.75 -20.24
C ASP A 36 3.50 3.83 -20.64
N GLN A 37 2.95 4.57 -19.68
CA GLN A 37 2.10 5.75 -19.92
C GLN A 37 2.90 7.05 -19.74
N PRO A 38 2.44 8.17 -20.34
CA PRO A 38 2.94 9.50 -20.00
C PRO A 38 2.74 9.81 -18.51
N ASP A 39 3.69 10.54 -17.92
CA ASP A 39 3.69 10.90 -16.49
C ASP A 39 2.38 11.54 -16.04
N GLU A 40 1.74 12.34 -16.89
CA GLU A 40 0.47 13.00 -16.58
C GLU A 40 -0.64 12.00 -16.23
N ILE A 41 -0.62 10.81 -16.86
CA ILE A 41 -1.56 9.73 -16.55
C ILE A 41 -1.23 9.15 -15.17
N GLY A 42 0.05 8.91 -14.87
CA GLY A 42 0.48 8.43 -13.56
C GLY A 42 0.11 9.39 -12.42
N TRP A 43 0.28 10.69 -12.63
CA TRP A 43 -0.14 11.73 -11.68
C TRP A 43 -1.65 11.73 -11.46
N LYS A 44 -2.42 11.64 -12.54
CA LYS A 44 -3.89 11.57 -12.45
C LYS A 44 -4.34 10.32 -11.69
N LEU A 45 -3.84 9.14 -12.05
CA LEU A 45 -4.19 7.88 -11.38
C LEU A 45 -3.82 7.91 -9.88
N SER A 46 -2.68 8.50 -9.54
CA SER A 46 -2.24 8.66 -8.15
C SER A 46 -3.14 9.61 -7.37
N GLY A 47 -3.54 10.73 -7.98
CA GLY A 47 -4.50 11.68 -7.39
C GLY A 47 -5.87 11.05 -7.14
N ASP A 48 -6.40 10.30 -8.10
CA ASP A 48 -7.66 9.57 -7.94
C ASP A 48 -7.54 8.46 -6.88
N GLY A 49 -6.39 7.79 -6.83
CA GLY A 49 -6.10 6.73 -5.86
C GLY A 49 -6.11 7.21 -4.41
N ILE A 50 -5.42 8.33 -4.11
CA ILE A 50 -5.39 8.87 -2.75
C ILE A 50 -6.78 9.34 -2.29
N VAL A 51 -7.58 9.93 -3.20
CA VAL A 51 -8.96 10.34 -2.90
C VAL A 51 -9.81 9.15 -2.45
N LYS A 52 -9.64 7.96 -3.06
CA LYS A 52 -10.34 6.74 -2.61
C LYS A 52 -9.93 6.32 -1.21
N MET A 53 -8.66 6.49 -0.84
CA MET A 53 -8.15 6.08 0.47
C MET A 53 -8.70 6.96 1.59
N PHE A 54 -8.95 8.26 1.35
CA PHE A 54 -9.51 9.16 2.36
C PHE A 54 -10.86 8.70 2.95
N GLY A 55 -11.62 7.86 2.24
CA GLY A 55 -12.89 7.31 2.71
C GLY A 55 -12.79 6.01 3.52
N THR A 56 -11.58 5.47 3.72
CA THR A 56 -11.38 4.16 4.37
C THR A 56 -11.14 4.28 5.87
N GLU A 57 -11.49 3.24 6.65
CA GLU A 57 -11.14 3.16 8.08
C GLU A 57 -9.63 3.13 8.26
N ASP A 58 -8.91 2.43 7.38
CA ASP A 58 -7.45 2.31 7.44
C ASP A 58 -6.74 3.65 7.27
N PHE A 59 -7.27 4.59 6.48
CA PHE A 59 -6.67 5.93 6.37
C PHE A 59 -6.75 6.69 7.69
N ALA A 60 -7.92 6.68 8.34
CA ALA A 60 -8.10 7.33 9.64
C ALA A 60 -7.24 6.66 10.72
N GLU A 61 -7.20 5.34 10.74
CA GLU A 61 -6.36 4.56 11.66
C GLU A 61 -4.88 4.86 11.48
N GLY A 62 -4.38 4.95 10.23
CA GLY A 62 -2.97 5.26 9.97
C GLY A 62 -2.56 6.62 10.54
N LEU A 63 -3.43 7.63 10.40
CA LEU A 63 -3.20 8.95 11.01
C LEU A 63 -3.23 8.88 12.54
N ASN A 64 -4.22 8.21 13.12
CA ASN A 64 -4.35 8.09 14.57
C ASN A 64 -3.17 7.32 15.18
N ALA A 65 -2.80 6.18 14.61
CA ALA A 65 -1.67 5.37 15.06
C ALA A 65 -0.35 6.15 14.99
N PHE A 66 -0.16 6.97 13.95
CA PHE A 66 0.99 7.87 13.85
C PHE A 66 1.01 8.92 14.97
N ILE A 67 -0.12 9.61 15.21
CA ILE A 67 -0.25 10.61 16.27
C ILE A 67 -0.01 9.99 17.66
N GLU A 68 -0.56 8.80 17.89
CA GLU A 68 -0.48 8.06 19.15
C GLU A 68 0.85 7.29 19.32
N LYS A 69 1.71 7.26 18.29
CA LYS A 69 2.99 6.55 18.26
C LYS A 69 2.86 5.06 18.57
N ARG A 70 1.84 4.41 18.02
CA ARG A 70 1.61 2.97 18.14
C ARG A 70 1.57 2.30 16.76
N PRO A 71 1.75 0.97 16.69
CA PRO A 71 1.46 0.23 15.47
C PRO A 71 -0.02 0.40 15.07
N PRO A 72 -0.31 0.54 13.77
CA PRO A 72 -1.67 0.61 13.25
C PRO A 72 -2.35 -0.76 13.23
N GLU A 73 -3.67 -0.76 13.41
CA GLU A 73 -4.52 -1.94 13.30
C GLU A 73 -5.37 -1.92 12.02
N TRP A 74 -4.83 -2.48 10.94
CA TRP A 74 -5.52 -2.48 9.65
C TRP A 74 -6.71 -3.44 9.59
N LYS A 75 -7.83 -2.97 9.04
CA LYS A 75 -9.07 -3.73 8.85
C LYS A 75 -9.39 -4.00 7.39
N GLY A 76 -8.72 -3.32 6.45
CA GLY A 76 -8.89 -3.53 5.01
C GLY A 76 -10.24 -3.05 4.48
N ARG A 77 -10.79 -1.98 5.07
CA ARG A 77 -12.08 -1.38 4.70
C ARG A 77 -12.06 0.13 4.90
#